data_AF-A0A537T3J0-F1
#
_entry.id   AF-A0A537T3J0-F1
#
_cell.length_a   1.000
_cell.length_b   1.000
_cell.length_c   1.000
_cell.angle_alpha   90.00
_cell.angle_beta   90.00
_cell.angle_gamma   90.00
#
_symmetry.space_group_name_H-M   'P 1'
#
loop_
_entity.id
_entity.type
_entity.pdbx_description
1 polymer ?
#
loop_
_entity_poly.entity_id
_entity_poly.type
_entity_poly.pdbx_seq_one_letter_code
_entity_poly.pdbx_strand_id
1 'polypeptide(L)'
;MINRLATAQSNAAMRRWGPPVIVTLTAMAALTVLTADAPARQARPASLTEAMAPRHAGEPIMAIVSIKTQQVTFYDADGWILRAPVSTGTTGRETPAGVFAVLEKDKDHHSTLYDDAWMPNMQRITWNGIALHGGPLPGYAASHGCVRMPYGFAEKLFEKTWIGMRVIISPNEAEPVEFSHPALFVPNREAIAAAAVKAETLAREAAEAARTADEAKKAAATAKRETESLTASLRKLEALKTRADAELAFTDKALAAAKTDEAKGRADNLNQKAAAKAAELRAQLDTANADAKSKPDAAAAAKGAVKAAEKKKAETAKAASEAKLALEPVSIYI
;
A
#
# COMPACT_ATOMS: atom_id res chain seq x y z
N MET A 1 -25.91 7.60 50.54
CA MET A 1 -27.10 6.98 49.94
C MET A 1 -26.71 5.62 49.39
N ILE A 2 -27.31 4.59 49.98
CA ILE A 2 -27.53 3.22 49.49
C ILE A 2 -26.29 2.33 49.23
N ASN A 3 -25.90 1.67 50.34
CA ASN A 3 -25.28 0.34 50.42
C ASN A 3 -26.13 -0.76 49.75
N ARG A 4 -25.48 -1.85 49.32
CA ARG A 4 -25.85 -3.23 49.71
C ARG A 4 -24.77 -4.26 49.32
N LEU A 5 -23.97 -4.61 50.33
CA LEU A 5 -23.35 -5.93 50.54
C LEU A 5 -24.41 -6.86 51.17
N ALA A 6 -24.51 -8.11 50.71
CA ALA A 6 -25.23 -9.21 51.37
C ALA A 6 -24.98 -10.49 50.55
N THR A 7 -24.77 -11.70 51.07
CA THR A 7 -24.41 -12.27 52.38
C THR A 7 -24.23 -13.76 52.08
N ALA A 8 -23.18 -14.39 52.61
CA ALA A 8 -23.03 -15.83 52.60
C ALA A 8 -23.99 -16.47 53.62
N GLN A 9 -24.64 -17.57 53.27
CA GLN A 9 -25.11 -18.57 54.25
C GLN A 9 -24.96 -19.99 53.70
N SER A 10 -24.13 -20.73 54.42
CA SER A 10 -23.98 -22.18 54.47
C SER A 10 -25.18 -22.81 55.19
N ASN A 11 -25.60 -24.00 54.76
CA ASN A 11 -26.27 -24.95 55.65
C ASN A 11 -25.58 -26.32 55.55
N ALA A 12 -25.15 -26.79 56.71
CA ALA A 12 -24.56 -28.08 56.96
C ALA A 12 -25.63 -29.06 57.50
N ALA A 13 -25.47 -30.35 57.20
CA ALA A 13 -25.86 -31.46 58.08
C ALA A 13 -25.02 -32.68 57.64
N MET A 14 -23.93 -32.99 58.36
CA MET A 14 -23.84 -34.02 59.41
C MET A 14 -24.13 -35.44 58.88
N ARG A 15 -23.13 -36.29 58.55
CA ARG A 15 -22.06 -36.97 59.34
C ARG A 15 -22.53 -38.29 59.97
N ARG A 16 -21.85 -39.40 59.62
CA ARG A 16 -21.21 -40.47 60.44
C ARG A 16 -21.36 -41.86 59.78
N TRP A 17 -20.27 -42.56 59.41
CA TRP A 17 -19.41 -43.49 60.21
C TRP A 17 -20.17 -44.77 60.64
N GLY A 18 -19.76 -46.01 60.34
CA GLY A 18 -18.52 -46.58 59.80
C GLY A 18 -18.69 -48.08 59.41
N PRO A 19 -17.59 -48.82 59.11
CA PRO A 19 -17.54 -50.21 58.59
C PRO A 19 -17.27 -51.22 59.76
N PRO A 20 -16.76 -52.48 59.62
CA PRO A 20 -16.37 -53.33 58.46
C PRO A 20 -16.78 -54.84 58.59
N VAL A 21 -16.28 -55.73 57.70
CA VAL A 21 -15.62 -57.04 57.97
C VAL A 21 -15.87 -58.11 56.87
N ILE A 22 -14.81 -58.34 56.08
CA ILE A 22 -14.16 -59.60 55.64
C ILE A 22 -14.96 -60.92 55.74
N VAL A 23 -15.08 -61.65 54.62
CA VAL A 23 -14.74 -63.10 54.51
C VAL A 23 -14.26 -63.43 53.09
N THR A 24 -13.18 -64.22 53.05
CA THR A 24 -12.38 -64.78 51.95
C THR A 24 -12.96 -66.04 51.27
N LEU A 25 -12.21 -66.56 50.27
CA LEU A 25 -12.32 -67.84 49.52
C LEU A 25 -13.24 -67.75 48.27
N THR A 26 -12.89 -68.25 47.07
CA THR A 26 -11.93 -69.29 46.68
C THR A 26 -11.66 -69.24 45.18
N ALA A 27 -10.48 -69.73 44.79
CA ALA A 27 -10.05 -69.98 43.43
C ALA A 27 -10.91 -71.04 42.71
N MET A 28 -11.13 -70.85 41.41
CA MET A 28 -11.40 -71.92 40.45
C MET A 28 -10.66 -71.58 39.15
N ALA A 29 -9.67 -72.40 38.83
CA ALA A 29 -9.03 -72.45 37.53
C ALA A 29 -9.96 -73.15 36.53
N ALA A 30 -10.14 -72.57 35.33
CA ALA A 30 -10.72 -73.27 34.19
C ALA A 30 -9.94 -72.91 32.92
N LEU A 31 -9.66 -73.96 32.15
CA LEU A 31 -8.81 -73.98 30.97
C LEU A 31 -9.31 -73.09 29.83
N THR A 32 -8.32 -72.62 29.08
CA THR A 32 -8.35 -71.96 27.77
C THR A 32 -9.25 -72.63 26.73
N VAL A 33 -10.16 -71.85 26.14
CA VAL A 33 -10.49 -71.93 24.70
C VAL A 33 -10.35 -70.52 24.12
N LEU A 34 -9.51 -70.45 23.08
CA LEU A 34 -9.16 -69.26 22.33
C LEU A 34 -10.36 -68.88 21.44
N THR A 35 -11.14 -67.88 21.83
CA THR A 35 -11.97 -67.11 20.89
C THR A 35 -11.45 -65.68 20.89
N ALA A 36 -10.54 -65.43 19.96
CA ALA A 36 -10.09 -64.09 19.62
C ALA A 36 -11.24 -63.35 18.93
N ASP A 37 -12.12 -62.73 19.72
CA ASP A 37 -12.93 -61.61 19.27
C ASP A 37 -12.47 -60.38 20.05
N ALA A 38 -11.30 -59.88 19.65
CA ALA A 38 -10.86 -58.56 20.03
C ALA A 38 -11.71 -57.54 19.26
N PRO A 39 -12.36 -56.56 19.92
CA PRO A 39 -13.10 -55.55 19.21
C PRO A 39 -12.12 -54.85 18.27
N ALA A 40 -12.48 -54.79 16.99
CA ALA A 40 -11.75 -54.08 15.96
C ALA A 40 -11.28 -52.74 16.52
N ARG A 41 -9.97 -52.63 16.72
CA ARG A 41 -9.27 -51.41 17.07
C ARG A 41 -9.77 -50.38 16.06
N GLN A 42 -10.61 -49.44 16.52
CA GLN A 42 -11.02 -48.29 15.71
C GLN A 42 -9.75 -47.78 15.05
N ALA A 43 -9.74 -47.79 13.71
CA ALA A 43 -8.62 -47.31 12.94
C ALA A 43 -8.31 -45.92 13.47
N ARG A 44 -7.14 -45.77 14.10
CA ARG A 44 -6.58 -44.47 14.46
C ARG A 44 -6.74 -43.59 13.22
N PRO A 45 -7.33 -42.38 13.32
CA PRO A 45 -7.44 -41.51 12.16
C PRO A 45 -6.07 -41.46 11.50
N ALA A 46 -6.04 -41.72 10.19
CA ALA A 46 -4.81 -41.78 9.41
C ALA A 46 -3.94 -40.59 9.84
N SER A 47 -2.67 -40.86 10.18
CA SER A 47 -1.76 -39.78 10.53
C SER A 47 -1.80 -38.76 9.40
N LEU A 48 -2.15 -37.52 9.72
CA LEU A 48 -2.09 -36.39 8.81
C LEU A 48 -0.59 -36.14 8.55
N THR A 49 0.00 -36.95 7.69
CA THR A 49 1.43 -36.96 7.40
C THR A 49 1.64 -36.29 6.05
N GLU A 50 2.78 -35.64 5.90
CA GLU A 50 3.21 -35.13 4.60
C GLU A 50 3.23 -36.26 3.58
N ALA A 51 2.66 -36.02 2.40
CA ALA A 51 2.65 -36.98 1.30
C ALA A 51 3.05 -36.29 0.00
N MET A 52 3.71 -37.03 -0.88
CA MET A 52 4.15 -36.57 -2.18
C MET A 52 3.56 -37.48 -3.25
N ALA A 53 3.18 -36.90 -4.39
CA ALA A 53 2.57 -37.66 -5.47
C ALA A 53 3.57 -38.66 -6.06
N PRO A 54 3.13 -39.86 -6.47
CA PRO A 54 4.00 -40.86 -7.09
C PRO A 54 4.26 -40.52 -8.56
N ARG A 55 4.65 -39.28 -8.85
CA ARG A 55 4.97 -38.75 -10.18
C ARG A 55 5.98 -37.61 -10.05
N HIS A 56 6.60 -37.23 -11.16
CA HIS A 56 7.40 -36.01 -11.21
C HIS A 56 6.48 -34.79 -11.00
N ALA A 57 6.81 -33.98 -10.00
CA ALA A 57 6.10 -32.76 -9.69
C ALA A 57 6.65 -31.60 -10.53
N GLY A 58 5.75 -30.87 -11.20
CA GLY A 58 6.05 -29.55 -11.77
C GLY A 58 6.07 -28.46 -10.70
N GLU A 59 6.08 -27.20 -11.15
CA GLU A 59 5.96 -26.05 -10.25
C GLU A 59 4.52 -25.90 -9.72
N PRO A 60 4.32 -25.63 -8.41
CA PRO A 60 2.99 -25.53 -7.81
C PRO A 60 2.22 -24.32 -8.31
N ILE A 61 1.17 -24.51 -9.09
CA ILE A 61 0.33 -23.41 -9.60
C ILE A 61 -0.75 -22.98 -8.60
N MET A 62 -1.12 -23.87 -7.68
CA MET A 62 -2.22 -23.64 -6.74
C MET A 62 -2.09 -24.50 -5.47
N ALA A 63 -2.62 -24.01 -4.36
CA ALA A 63 -2.89 -24.78 -3.16
C ALA A 63 -4.39 -24.80 -2.85
N ILE A 64 -4.88 -25.91 -2.30
CA ILE A 64 -6.22 -26.03 -1.73
C ILE A 64 -6.08 -26.42 -0.26
N VAL A 65 -6.59 -25.58 0.63
CA VAL A 65 -6.68 -25.81 2.07
C VAL A 65 -8.10 -26.24 2.40
N SER A 66 -8.27 -27.42 2.97
CA SER A 66 -9.54 -27.91 3.50
C SER A 66 -9.59 -27.70 5.01
N ILE A 67 -10.54 -26.88 5.45
CA ILE A 67 -10.72 -26.56 6.88
C ILE A 67 -11.22 -27.81 7.63
N LYS A 68 -12.20 -28.54 7.11
CA LYS A 68 -12.76 -29.68 7.85
C LYS A 68 -11.77 -30.85 8.00
N THR A 69 -10.95 -31.11 6.98
CA THR A 69 -9.98 -32.22 7.02
C THR A 69 -8.60 -31.79 7.55
N GLN A 70 -8.40 -30.49 7.82
CA GLN A 70 -7.13 -29.92 8.29
C GLN A 70 -5.95 -30.37 7.41
N GLN A 71 -6.11 -30.24 6.09
CA GLN A 71 -5.07 -30.54 5.11
C GLN A 71 -4.90 -29.44 4.08
N VAL A 72 -3.69 -29.31 3.56
CA VAL A 72 -3.39 -28.56 2.35
C VAL A 72 -2.88 -29.50 1.27
N THR A 73 -3.37 -29.32 0.04
CA THR A 73 -2.90 -30.01 -1.16
C THR A 73 -2.40 -28.99 -2.17
N PHE A 74 -1.18 -29.17 -2.65
CA PHE A 74 -0.59 -28.37 -3.74
C PHE A 74 -0.77 -29.10 -5.07
N TYR A 75 -1.03 -28.33 -6.12
CA TYR A 75 -1.30 -28.80 -7.47
C TYR A 75 -0.36 -28.13 -8.47
N ASP A 76 0.04 -28.88 -9.49
CA ASP A 76 0.58 -28.36 -10.74
C ASP A 76 -0.46 -28.53 -11.87
N ALA A 77 -0.04 -28.39 -13.13
CA ALA A 77 -0.94 -28.55 -14.28
C ALA A 77 -1.50 -29.97 -14.45
N ASP A 78 -0.83 -30.99 -13.93
CA ASP A 78 -1.15 -32.41 -14.13
C ASP A 78 -1.83 -33.04 -12.91
N GLY A 79 -1.99 -32.29 -11.81
CA GLY A 79 -2.74 -32.73 -10.62
C GLY A 79 -2.04 -32.40 -9.31
N TRP A 80 -2.35 -33.13 -8.24
CA TRP A 80 -1.73 -32.90 -6.93
C TRP A 80 -0.26 -33.34 -6.91
N ILE A 81 0.57 -32.64 -6.13
CA ILE A 81 2.01 -32.90 -6.00
C ILE A 81 2.45 -33.13 -4.56
N LEU A 82 1.88 -32.39 -3.60
CA LEU A 82 2.28 -32.39 -2.20
C LEU A 82 1.04 -32.22 -1.33
N ARG A 83 1.00 -32.93 -0.21
CA ARG A 83 -0.02 -32.82 0.84
C ARG A 83 0.64 -32.67 2.19
N ALA A 84 0.04 -31.90 3.08
CA ALA A 84 0.48 -31.78 4.46
C ALA A 84 -0.70 -31.55 5.40
N PRO A 85 -0.57 -31.97 6.69
CA PRO A 85 -1.47 -31.50 7.72
C PRO A 85 -1.40 -29.98 7.84
N VAL A 86 -2.49 -29.37 8.26
CA VAL A 86 -2.50 -27.96 8.68
C VAL A 86 -3.19 -27.77 10.03
N SER A 87 -3.03 -26.58 10.61
CA SER A 87 -3.87 -26.09 11.69
C SER A 87 -4.44 -24.71 11.35
N THR A 88 -5.73 -24.66 11.04
CA THR A 88 -6.47 -23.44 10.66
C THR A 88 -7.00 -22.67 11.88
N GLY A 89 -7.73 -21.58 11.62
CA GLY A 89 -8.34 -20.70 12.62
C GLY A 89 -9.38 -21.38 13.49
N THR A 90 -9.33 -21.10 14.80
CA THR A 90 -10.32 -21.58 15.78
C THR A 90 -11.65 -20.82 15.67
N THR A 91 -12.68 -21.29 16.38
CA THR A 91 -13.97 -20.60 16.47
C THR A 91 -13.82 -19.17 17.01
N GLY A 92 -14.44 -18.20 16.35
CA GLY A 92 -14.31 -16.76 16.60
C GLY A 92 -13.07 -16.11 15.97
N ARG A 93 -12.20 -16.90 15.34
CA ARG A 93 -11.02 -16.47 14.58
C ARG A 93 -10.80 -17.38 13.38
N GLU A 94 -11.88 -17.65 12.65
CA GLU A 94 -11.91 -18.63 11.58
C GLU A 94 -10.99 -18.23 10.42
N THR A 95 -10.40 -19.24 9.77
CA THR A 95 -9.79 -19.03 8.46
C THR A 95 -10.92 -18.84 7.44
N PRO A 96 -10.97 -17.73 6.70
CA PRO A 96 -12.04 -17.45 5.75
C PRO A 96 -11.96 -18.40 4.56
N ALA A 97 -13.11 -18.90 4.11
CA ALA A 97 -13.22 -19.57 2.83
C ALA A 97 -13.09 -18.55 1.68
N GLY A 98 -12.60 -19.00 0.53
CA GLY A 98 -12.40 -18.14 -0.62
C GLY A 98 -11.27 -18.58 -1.55
N VAL A 99 -11.05 -17.77 -2.57
CA VAL A 99 -9.95 -17.92 -3.52
C VAL A 99 -9.00 -16.75 -3.34
N PHE A 100 -7.85 -17.02 -2.75
CA PHE A 100 -6.84 -16.03 -2.44
C PHE A 100 -5.66 -16.14 -3.40
N ALA A 101 -4.80 -15.12 -3.36
CA ALA A 101 -3.48 -15.18 -3.95
C ALA A 101 -2.42 -14.85 -2.91
N VAL A 102 -1.21 -15.40 -3.07
CA VAL A 102 -0.06 -15.02 -2.24
C VAL A 102 0.29 -13.57 -2.56
N LEU A 103 0.20 -12.68 -1.57
CA LEU A 103 0.41 -11.24 -1.70
C LEU A 103 1.83 -10.84 -1.31
N GLU A 104 2.38 -11.49 -0.29
CA GLU A 104 3.67 -11.19 0.30
C GLU A 104 4.32 -12.49 0.78
N LYS A 105 5.65 -12.51 0.78
CA LYS A 105 6.46 -13.62 1.26
C LYS A 105 7.55 -13.08 2.17
N ASP A 106 7.66 -13.64 3.37
CA ASP A 106 8.69 -13.29 4.35
C ASP A 106 9.22 -14.56 5.02
N LYS A 107 10.53 -14.81 4.88
CA LYS A 107 11.17 -16.05 5.33
C LYS A 107 11.27 -16.12 6.85
N ASP A 108 11.46 -14.99 7.52
CA ASP A 108 11.65 -14.91 8.97
C ASP A 108 10.68 -13.91 9.59
N HIS A 109 9.39 -14.17 9.36
CA HIS A 109 8.35 -13.24 9.75
C HIS A 109 8.04 -13.30 11.24
N HIS A 110 7.93 -12.12 11.85
CA HIS A 110 7.44 -11.94 13.22
C HIS A 110 6.18 -11.07 13.22
N SER A 111 5.14 -11.54 13.91
CA SER A 111 3.85 -10.85 13.94
C SER A 111 3.88 -9.59 14.79
N THR A 112 3.59 -8.43 14.20
CA THR A 112 3.34 -7.20 14.96
C THR A 112 1.99 -7.20 15.70
N LEU A 113 1.04 -8.05 15.28
CA LEU A 113 -0.31 -8.16 15.86
C LEU A 113 -0.41 -9.21 16.98
N TYR A 114 0.54 -10.14 17.04
CA TYR A 114 0.51 -11.29 17.94
C TYR A 114 1.79 -11.40 18.75
N ASP A 115 2.12 -10.35 19.51
CA ASP A 115 3.22 -10.34 20.49
C ASP A 115 4.55 -10.89 19.94
N ASP A 116 4.94 -10.46 18.73
CA ASP A 116 6.18 -10.90 18.06
C ASP A 116 6.23 -12.41 17.76
N ALA A 117 5.08 -13.06 17.65
CA ALA A 117 4.99 -14.49 17.36
C ALA A 117 5.75 -14.83 16.06
N TRP A 118 6.68 -15.76 16.18
CA TRP A 118 7.49 -16.25 15.08
C TRP A 118 6.64 -17.10 14.11
N MET A 119 6.60 -16.70 12.85
CA MET A 119 5.82 -17.30 11.78
C MET A 119 6.72 -17.52 10.55
N PRO A 120 7.70 -18.44 10.62
CA PRO A 120 8.68 -18.60 9.55
C PRO A 120 8.03 -19.03 8.25
N ASN A 121 8.65 -18.63 7.13
CA ASN A 121 8.18 -18.92 5.78
C ASN A 121 6.75 -18.43 5.52
N MET A 122 6.43 -17.23 6.00
CA MET A 122 5.12 -16.61 5.90
C MET A 122 4.79 -16.26 4.45
N GLN A 123 3.58 -16.63 4.05
CA GLN A 123 2.99 -16.31 2.76
C GLN A 123 1.62 -15.68 2.99
N ARG A 124 1.54 -14.35 2.92
CA ARG A 124 0.31 -13.60 3.19
C ARG A 124 -0.70 -13.83 2.08
N ILE A 125 -1.96 -14.07 2.43
CA ILE A 125 -3.05 -14.28 1.46
C ILE A 125 -4.16 -13.24 1.58
N THR A 126 -4.17 -12.47 2.67
CA THR A 126 -5.10 -11.36 2.89
C THR A 126 -4.41 -10.14 3.48
N TRP A 127 -4.94 -8.95 3.21
CA TRP A 127 -4.46 -7.70 3.79
C TRP A 127 -4.75 -7.55 5.29
N ASN A 128 -5.71 -8.31 5.82
CA ASN A 128 -6.03 -8.29 7.26
C ASN A 128 -5.14 -9.21 8.10
N GLY A 129 -4.12 -9.84 7.51
CA GLY A 129 -3.09 -10.54 8.29
C GLY A 129 -3.04 -12.07 8.15
N ILE A 130 -3.93 -12.69 7.38
CA ILE A 130 -4.00 -14.15 7.26
C ILE A 130 -2.94 -14.65 6.29
N ALA A 131 -2.22 -15.69 6.69
CA ALA A 131 -1.08 -16.23 5.95
C ALA A 131 -0.97 -17.75 6.09
N LEU A 132 -0.24 -18.36 5.17
CA LEU A 132 0.32 -19.70 5.32
C LEU A 132 1.71 -19.56 5.93
N HIS A 133 2.05 -20.33 6.96
CA HIS A 133 3.39 -20.28 7.57
C HIS A 133 3.72 -21.55 8.35
N GLY A 134 4.99 -21.72 8.73
CA GLY A 134 5.42 -22.79 9.63
C GLY A 134 4.90 -22.56 11.05
N GLY A 135 4.39 -23.59 11.73
CA GLY A 135 3.89 -23.46 13.08
C GLY A 135 3.58 -24.79 13.77
N PRO A 136 3.12 -24.75 15.04
CA PRO A 136 2.69 -25.94 15.77
C PRO A 136 1.34 -26.46 15.27
N LEU A 137 1.24 -27.77 15.10
CA LEU A 137 0.04 -28.46 14.59
C LEU A 137 -0.51 -29.43 15.64
N PRO A 138 -1.52 -29.03 16.43
CA PRO A 138 -2.12 -29.89 17.46
C PRO A 138 -3.09 -30.95 16.89
N GLY A 139 -3.26 -31.01 15.57
CA GLY A 139 -4.17 -31.95 14.88
C GLY A 139 -5.61 -31.46 14.74
N TYR A 140 -5.88 -30.21 15.12
CA TYR A 140 -7.17 -29.54 14.96
C TYR A 140 -6.98 -28.03 14.71
N ALA A 141 -8.06 -27.34 14.34
CA ALA A 141 -8.06 -25.89 14.13
C ALA A 141 -7.79 -25.16 15.46
N ALA A 142 -6.70 -24.40 15.52
CA ALA A 142 -6.23 -23.77 16.76
C ALA A 142 -5.45 -22.46 16.54
N SER A 143 -5.47 -21.91 15.33
CA SER A 143 -4.76 -20.67 15.01
C SER A 143 -5.68 -19.46 15.22
N HIS A 144 -5.14 -18.25 15.03
CA HIS A 144 -5.90 -17.00 15.03
C HIS A 144 -6.40 -16.60 13.63
N GLY A 145 -6.43 -17.55 12.68
CA GLY A 145 -6.90 -17.36 11.32
C GLY A 145 -5.90 -17.86 10.28
N CYS A 146 -4.59 -17.81 10.59
CA CYS A 146 -3.54 -18.32 9.70
C CYS A 146 -3.62 -19.84 9.48
N VAL A 147 -3.05 -20.31 8.37
CA VAL A 147 -2.92 -21.73 8.06
C VAL A 147 -1.50 -22.16 8.44
N ARG A 148 -1.38 -22.87 9.58
CA ARG A 148 -0.10 -23.38 10.06
C ARG A 148 0.24 -24.69 9.37
N MET A 149 1.46 -24.81 8.86
CA MET A 149 2.03 -26.00 8.22
C MET A 149 3.23 -26.52 9.02
N PRO A 150 3.66 -27.78 8.83
CA PRO A 150 4.93 -28.25 9.41
C PRO A 150 6.08 -27.33 8.99
N TYR A 151 7.01 -27.04 9.90
CA TYR A 151 8.11 -26.10 9.66
C TYR A 151 8.93 -26.43 8.41
N GLY A 152 9.38 -27.68 8.27
CA GLY A 152 10.17 -28.11 7.11
C GLY A 152 9.36 -28.15 5.81
N PHE A 153 8.05 -28.39 5.89
CA PHE A 153 7.16 -28.31 4.73
C PHE A 153 6.99 -26.86 4.25
N ALA A 154 6.76 -25.95 5.20
CA ALA A 154 6.63 -24.52 4.92
C ALA A 154 7.91 -23.96 4.27
N GLU A 155 9.09 -24.36 4.76
CA GLU A 155 10.38 -23.97 4.19
C GLU A 155 10.53 -24.45 2.73
N LYS A 156 10.30 -25.74 2.48
CA LYS A 156 10.41 -26.31 1.12
C LYS A 156 9.46 -25.64 0.13
N LEU A 157 8.25 -25.33 0.58
CA LEU A 157 7.26 -24.66 -0.26
C LEU A 157 7.55 -23.18 -0.46
N PHE A 158 8.16 -22.51 0.51
CA PHE A 158 8.47 -21.10 0.39
C PHE A 158 9.28 -20.80 -0.88
N GLU A 159 10.25 -21.65 -1.21
CA GLU A 159 11.08 -21.46 -2.40
C GLU A 159 10.33 -21.78 -3.71
N LYS A 160 9.29 -22.63 -3.67
CA LYS A 160 8.54 -23.09 -4.85
C LYS A 160 7.34 -22.22 -5.21
N THR A 161 6.87 -21.44 -4.26
CA THR A 161 5.64 -20.63 -4.35
C THR A 161 5.99 -19.20 -4.70
N TRP A 162 5.17 -18.52 -5.51
CA TRP A 162 5.42 -17.14 -5.94
C TRP A 162 4.28 -16.20 -5.56
N ILE A 163 4.57 -14.89 -5.54
CA ILE A 163 3.54 -13.85 -5.37
C ILE A 163 2.55 -13.95 -6.54
N GLY A 164 1.27 -14.11 -6.22
CA GLY A 164 0.18 -14.33 -7.16
C GLY A 164 -0.23 -15.78 -7.33
N MET A 165 0.50 -16.75 -6.75
CA MET A 165 0.06 -18.15 -6.72
C MET A 165 -1.29 -18.27 -6.00
N ARG A 166 -2.21 -19.07 -6.56
CA ARG A 166 -3.57 -19.21 -6.04
C ARG A 166 -3.62 -20.10 -4.80
N VAL A 167 -4.36 -19.68 -3.79
CA VAL A 167 -4.66 -20.44 -2.58
C VAL A 167 -6.17 -20.48 -2.40
N ILE A 168 -6.78 -21.65 -2.57
CA ILE A 168 -8.21 -21.85 -2.33
C ILE A 168 -8.36 -22.36 -0.90
N ILE A 169 -9.23 -21.73 -0.13
CA ILE A 169 -9.61 -22.21 1.20
C ILE A 169 -11.07 -22.64 1.11
N SER A 170 -11.29 -23.93 1.35
CA SER A 170 -12.60 -24.57 1.27
C SER A 170 -13.01 -25.11 2.65
N PRO A 171 -14.30 -25.00 3.02
CA PRO A 171 -14.81 -25.64 4.23
C PRO A 171 -14.62 -27.16 4.20
N ASN A 172 -14.75 -27.79 3.03
CA ASN A 172 -14.65 -29.24 2.84
C ASN A 172 -13.50 -29.61 1.89
N GLU A 173 -13.19 -30.90 1.81
CA GLU A 173 -12.25 -31.42 0.82
C GLU A 173 -12.72 -31.03 -0.59
N ALA A 174 -11.82 -30.41 -1.36
CA ALA A 174 -12.08 -29.98 -2.72
C ALA A 174 -10.92 -30.44 -3.61
N GLU A 175 -11.26 -31.07 -4.72
CA GLU A 175 -10.30 -31.53 -5.73
C GLU A 175 -10.66 -30.89 -7.08
N PRO A 176 -9.67 -30.42 -7.86
CA PRO A 176 -9.91 -29.94 -9.22
C PRO A 176 -10.51 -31.05 -10.08
N VAL A 177 -11.57 -30.73 -10.83
CA VAL A 177 -12.19 -31.63 -11.80
C VAL A 177 -11.97 -31.05 -13.19
N GLU A 178 -11.56 -31.90 -14.12
CA GLU A 178 -11.41 -31.51 -15.52
C GLU A 178 -12.78 -31.17 -16.12
N PHE A 179 -12.85 -30.04 -16.82
CA PHE A 179 -14.04 -29.63 -17.56
C PHE A 179 -13.62 -28.93 -18.85
N SER A 180 -14.41 -29.12 -19.91
CA SER A 180 -14.16 -28.51 -21.22
C SER A 180 -15.48 -28.00 -21.80
N HIS A 181 -15.48 -26.75 -22.27
CA HIS A 181 -16.65 -26.14 -22.90
C HIS A 181 -16.19 -25.10 -23.95
N PRO A 182 -16.80 -25.02 -25.15
CA PRO A 182 -16.38 -24.07 -26.18
C PRO A 182 -16.43 -22.60 -25.76
N ALA A 183 -17.28 -22.26 -24.79
CA ALA A 183 -17.42 -20.90 -24.25
C ALA A 183 -16.52 -20.61 -23.04
N LEU A 184 -15.56 -21.48 -22.69
CA LEU A 184 -14.60 -21.17 -21.63
C LEU A 184 -13.73 -19.98 -22.01
N PHE A 185 -13.54 -19.06 -21.08
CA PHE A 185 -12.58 -17.98 -21.24
C PHE A 185 -11.18 -18.57 -21.34
N VAL A 186 -10.57 -18.47 -22.52
CA VAL A 186 -9.17 -18.86 -22.75
C VAL A 186 -8.29 -17.64 -22.55
N PRO A 187 -7.31 -17.67 -21.63
CA PRO A 187 -6.40 -16.56 -21.45
C PRO A 187 -5.66 -16.22 -22.75
N ASN A 188 -5.78 -14.98 -23.23
CA ASN A 188 -5.02 -14.52 -24.39
C ASN A 188 -3.57 -14.26 -23.97
N ARG A 189 -2.66 -15.15 -24.37
CA ARG A 189 -1.22 -15.07 -24.04
C ARG A 189 -0.58 -13.77 -24.51
N GLU A 190 -0.94 -13.27 -25.69
CA GLU A 190 -0.40 -12.02 -26.23
C GLU A 190 -0.85 -10.83 -25.38
N ALA A 191 -2.12 -10.80 -24.96
CA ALA A 191 -2.65 -9.74 -24.11
C ALA A 191 -1.96 -9.72 -22.73
N ILE A 192 -1.71 -10.90 -22.15
CA ILE A 192 -1.01 -11.03 -20.86
C ILE A 192 0.44 -10.56 -20.99
N ALA A 193 1.16 -10.99 -22.03
CA ALA A 193 2.54 -10.56 -22.27
C ALA A 193 2.64 -9.04 -22.52
N ALA A 194 1.69 -8.48 -23.28
CA ALA A 194 1.64 -7.06 -23.58
C ALA A 194 1.29 -6.19 -22.35
N ALA A 195 0.59 -6.73 -21.35
CA ALA A 195 0.18 -5.99 -20.17
C ALA A 195 1.37 -5.47 -19.34
N ALA A 196 2.42 -6.28 -19.17
CA ALA A 196 3.64 -5.88 -18.47
C ALA A 196 4.36 -4.72 -19.20
N VAL A 197 4.52 -4.83 -20.52
CA VAL A 197 5.14 -3.80 -21.36
C VAL A 197 4.34 -2.50 -21.33
N LYS A 198 3.00 -2.60 -21.38
CA LYS A 198 2.10 -1.46 -21.28
C LYS A 198 2.22 -0.75 -19.93
N ALA A 199 2.26 -1.51 -18.83
CA ALA A 199 2.44 -0.93 -17.49
C ALA A 199 3.77 -0.18 -17.36
N GLU A 200 4.86 -0.75 -17.88
CA GLU A 200 6.17 -0.08 -17.89
C GLU A 200 6.16 1.20 -18.74
N THR A 201 5.54 1.15 -19.93
CA THR A 201 5.44 2.31 -20.82
C THR A 201 4.68 3.45 -20.15
N LEU A 202 3.52 3.16 -19.55
CA LEU A 202 2.71 4.15 -18.84
C LEU A 202 3.44 4.71 -17.61
N ALA A 203 4.24 3.89 -16.90
CA ALA A 203 5.07 4.37 -15.79
C ALA A 203 6.14 5.37 -16.26
N ARG A 204 6.77 5.12 -17.41
CA ARG A 204 7.75 6.05 -18.02
C ARG A 204 7.08 7.36 -18.44
N GLU A 205 5.92 7.29 -19.09
CA GLU A 205 5.13 8.47 -19.47
C GLU A 205 4.72 9.30 -18.24
N ALA A 206 4.31 8.64 -17.15
CA ALA A 206 3.99 9.32 -15.90
C ALA A 206 5.20 10.01 -15.28
N ALA A 207 6.38 9.39 -15.32
CA ALA A 207 7.62 9.98 -14.84
C ALA A 207 8.05 11.20 -15.68
N GLU A 208 7.89 11.13 -17.01
CA GLU A 208 8.16 12.26 -17.90
C GLU A 208 7.19 13.42 -17.64
N ALA A 209 5.88 13.14 -17.55
CA ALA A 209 4.87 14.15 -17.26
C ALA A 209 5.11 14.83 -15.89
N ALA A 210 5.59 14.08 -14.89
CA ALA A 210 5.98 14.62 -13.61
C ALA A 210 7.17 15.60 -13.72
N ARG A 211 8.21 15.23 -14.50
CA ARG A 211 9.36 16.12 -14.76
C ARG A 211 8.93 17.40 -15.47
N THR A 212 8.10 17.30 -16.51
CA THR A 212 7.55 18.46 -17.23
C THR A 212 6.76 19.38 -16.31
N ALA A 213 5.96 18.83 -15.40
CA ALA A 213 5.21 19.63 -14.44
C ALA A 213 6.12 20.36 -13.44
N ASP A 214 7.19 19.72 -12.98
CA ASP A 214 8.17 20.34 -12.09
C ASP A 214 8.99 21.43 -12.79
N GLU A 215 9.36 21.23 -14.05
CA GLU A 215 10.00 22.24 -14.89
C GLU A 215 9.07 23.45 -15.14
N ALA A 216 7.80 23.19 -15.47
CA ALA A 216 6.81 24.24 -15.64
C ALA A 216 6.63 25.07 -14.34
N LYS A 217 6.61 24.41 -13.17
CA LYS A 217 6.57 25.10 -11.87
C LYS A 217 7.78 25.97 -11.64
N LYS A 218 8.99 25.47 -11.94
CA LYS A 218 10.23 26.25 -11.83
C LYS A 218 10.19 27.47 -12.75
N ALA A 219 9.80 27.30 -14.01
CA ALA A 219 9.66 28.38 -14.97
C ALA A 219 8.63 29.43 -14.51
N ALA A 220 7.46 29.00 -14.01
CA ALA A 220 6.45 29.91 -13.48
C ALA A 220 6.92 30.66 -12.22
N ALA A 221 7.71 30.02 -11.36
CA ALA A 221 8.32 30.67 -10.20
C ALA A 221 9.34 31.74 -10.61
N THR A 222 10.17 31.47 -11.62
CA THR A 222 11.11 32.45 -12.20
C THR A 222 10.36 33.63 -12.81
N ALA A 223 9.37 33.37 -13.67
CA ALA A 223 8.55 34.41 -14.30
C ALA A 223 7.82 35.28 -13.27
N LYS A 224 7.33 34.68 -12.18
CA LYS A 224 6.72 35.42 -11.06
C LYS A 224 7.73 36.36 -10.40
N ARG A 225 8.94 35.88 -10.06
CA ARG A 225 9.99 36.70 -9.43
C ARG A 225 10.42 37.86 -10.33
N GLU A 226 10.57 37.62 -11.62
CA GLU A 226 10.88 38.68 -12.59
C GLU A 226 9.78 39.73 -12.67
N THR A 227 8.51 39.30 -12.68
CA THR A 227 7.36 40.22 -12.71
C THR A 227 7.29 41.05 -11.42
N GLU A 228 7.53 40.45 -10.26
CA GLU A 228 7.58 41.14 -8.97
C GLU A 228 8.74 42.16 -8.94
N SER A 229 9.91 41.78 -9.43
CA SER A 229 11.08 42.67 -9.53
C SER A 229 10.83 43.85 -10.47
N LEU A 230 10.26 43.62 -11.66
CA LEU A 230 9.90 44.71 -12.57
C LEU A 230 8.86 45.65 -11.97
N THR A 231 7.84 45.11 -11.32
CA THR A 231 6.80 45.91 -10.67
C THR A 231 7.39 46.81 -9.57
N ALA A 232 8.36 46.30 -8.80
CA ALA A 232 9.07 47.09 -7.79
C ALA A 232 9.94 48.20 -8.43
N SER A 233 10.66 47.88 -9.51
CA SER A 233 11.48 48.84 -10.25
C SER A 233 10.65 49.96 -10.88
N LEU A 234 9.49 49.64 -11.45
CA LEU A 234 8.55 50.63 -11.99
C LEU A 234 8.09 51.63 -10.93
N ARG A 235 7.62 51.13 -9.77
CA ARG A 235 7.20 52.00 -8.65
C ARG A 235 8.31 52.94 -8.20
N LYS A 236 9.56 52.47 -8.22
CA LYS A 236 10.74 53.29 -7.88
C LYS A 236 10.99 54.38 -8.93
N LEU A 237 10.93 54.04 -10.22
CA LEU A 237 11.11 54.99 -11.32
C LEU A 237 10.01 56.05 -11.35
N GLU A 238 8.75 55.67 -11.13
CA GLU A 238 7.61 56.58 -11.02
C GLU A 238 7.82 57.60 -9.87
N ALA A 239 8.25 57.13 -8.70
CA ALA A 239 8.55 58.00 -7.56
C ALA A 239 9.73 58.96 -7.85
N LEU A 240 10.79 58.48 -8.50
CA LEU A 240 11.94 59.31 -8.89
C LEU A 240 11.56 60.36 -9.94
N LYS A 241 10.78 59.96 -10.95
CA LYS A 241 10.26 60.89 -11.95
C LYS A 241 9.42 61.98 -11.32
N THR A 242 8.50 61.62 -10.42
CA THR A 242 7.63 62.57 -9.72
C THR A 242 8.46 63.61 -8.94
N ARG A 243 9.55 63.19 -8.30
CA ARG A 243 10.49 64.10 -7.61
C ARG A 243 11.27 64.99 -8.58
N ALA A 244 11.74 64.45 -9.70
CA ALA A 244 12.47 65.23 -10.70
C ALA A 244 11.58 66.26 -11.41
N ASP A 245 10.32 65.91 -11.70
CA ASP A 245 9.35 66.84 -12.27
C ASP A 245 9.02 67.99 -11.28
N ALA A 246 8.95 67.70 -9.98
CA ALA A 246 8.79 68.72 -8.94
C ALA A 246 10.03 69.63 -8.80
N GLU A 247 11.23 69.06 -8.91
CA GLU A 247 12.51 69.80 -8.91
C GLU A 247 12.60 70.74 -10.12
N LEU A 248 12.21 70.26 -11.31
CA LEU A 248 12.13 71.06 -12.54
C LEU A 248 11.16 72.25 -12.39
N ALA A 249 9.95 71.98 -11.89
CA ALA A 249 8.96 73.03 -11.65
C ALA A 249 9.42 74.08 -10.63
N PHE A 250 10.27 73.69 -9.67
CA PHE A 250 10.89 74.62 -8.73
C PHE A 250 11.98 75.46 -9.41
N THR A 251 12.86 74.85 -10.20
CA THR A 251 13.90 75.59 -10.92
C THR A 251 13.34 76.53 -11.99
N ASP A 252 12.25 76.17 -12.65
CA ASP A 252 11.51 77.04 -13.58
C ASP A 252 11.00 78.31 -12.88
N LYS A 253 10.40 78.15 -11.70
CA LYS A 253 9.94 79.27 -10.88
C LYS A 253 11.10 80.15 -10.40
N ALA A 254 12.22 79.54 -10.00
CA ALA A 254 13.41 80.26 -9.57
C ALA A 254 14.05 81.07 -10.70
N LEU A 255 14.07 80.52 -11.93
CA LEU A 255 14.56 81.19 -13.13
C LEU A 255 13.65 82.38 -13.51
N ALA A 256 12.33 82.21 -13.43
CA ALA A 256 11.36 83.29 -13.65
C ALA A 256 11.47 84.43 -12.61
N ALA A 257 11.91 84.13 -11.39
CA ALA A 257 12.05 85.11 -10.30
C ALA A 257 13.41 85.84 -10.27
N ALA A 258 14.40 85.40 -11.06
CA ALA A 258 15.77 85.94 -11.03
C ALA A 258 15.88 87.34 -11.68
N LYS A 259 16.43 88.31 -10.93
CA LYS A 259 16.46 89.74 -11.33
C LYS A 259 17.84 90.26 -11.77
N THR A 260 18.93 89.56 -11.46
CA THR A 260 20.30 89.95 -11.85
C THR A 260 20.87 88.95 -12.86
N ASP A 261 21.79 89.40 -13.73
CA ASP A 261 22.35 88.56 -14.79
C ASP A 261 23.13 87.35 -14.23
N GLU A 262 23.85 87.52 -13.13
CA GLU A 262 24.46 86.39 -12.41
C GLU A 262 23.44 85.41 -11.84
N ALA A 263 22.31 85.89 -11.29
CA ALA A 263 21.27 85.04 -10.73
C ALA A 263 20.54 84.27 -11.83
N LYS A 264 20.33 84.89 -13.00
CA LYS A 264 19.78 84.22 -14.19
C LYS A 264 20.71 83.12 -14.69
N GLY A 265 22.01 83.39 -14.83
CA GLY A 265 22.98 82.36 -15.27
C GLY A 265 23.06 81.14 -14.34
N ARG A 266 22.99 81.36 -13.01
CA ARG A 266 22.96 80.27 -12.02
C ARG A 266 21.63 79.50 -12.07
N ALA A 267 20.50 80.20 -12.18
CA ALA A 267 19.18 79.57 -12.27
C ALA A 267 19.01 78.76 -13.58
N ASP A 268 19.57 79.25 -14.68
CA ASP A 268 19.53 78.59 -15.99
C ASP A 268 20.35 77.28 -16.00
N ASN A 269 21.54 77.27 -15.38
CA ASN A 269 22.33 76.05 -15.21
C ASN A 269 21.61 75.00 -14.36
N LEU A 270 20.97 75.43 -13.26
CA LEU A 270 20.19 74.54 -12.39
C LEU A 270 18.96 73.98 -13.10
N ASN A 271 18.28 74.81 -13.89
CA ASN A 271 17.14 74.39 -14.69
C ASN A 271 17.55 73.36 -15.75
N GLN A 272 18.60 73.63 -16.54
CA GLN A 272 19.11 72.70 -17.55
C GLN A 272 19.48 71.33 -16.94
N LYS A 273 20.06 71.31 -15.72
CA LYS A 273 20.34 70.06 -14.99
C LYS A 273 19.07 69.33 -14.54
N ALA A 274 18.08 70.04 -14.03
CA ALA A 274 16.79 69.47 -13.65
C ALA A 274 16.04 68.91 -14.88
N ALA A 275 16.09 69.63 -16.01
CA ALA A 275 15.54 69.21 -17.30
C ALA A 275 16.20 67.95 -17.85
N ALA A 276 17.53 67.88 -17.83
CA ALA A 276 18.26 66.68 -18.24
C ALA A 276 17.88 65.46 -17.39
N LYS A 277 17.82 65.63 -16.06
CA LYS A 277 17.45 64.57 -15.11
C LYS A 277 16.00 64.10 -15.28
N ALA A 278 15.06 65.02 -15.51
CA ALA A 278 13.66 64.69 -15.76
C ALA A 278 13.48 63.94 -17.10
N ALA A 279 14.22 64.35 -18.13
CA ALA A 279 14.22 63.69 -19.44
C ALA A 279 14.81 62.27 -19.38
N GLU A 280 15.92 62.08 -18.66
CA GLU A 280 16.55 60.76 -18.46
C GLU A 280 15.61 59.80 -17.73
N LEU A 281 15.03 60.24 -16.60
CA LEU A 281 14.08 59.41 -15.84
C LEU A 281 12.81 59.08 -16.63
N ARG A 282 12.38 59.99 -17.52
CA ARG A 282 11.27 59.71 -18.43
C ARG A 282 11.63 58.62 -19.44
N ALA A 283 12.79 58.67 -20.06
CA ALA A 283 13.25 57.64 -20.99
C ALA A 283 13.40 56.27 -20.30
N GLN A 284 13.91 56.24 -19.06
CA GLN A 284 14.00 55.01 -18.25
C GLN A 284 12.61 54.43 -17.91
N LEU A 285 11.64 55.29 -17.56
CA LEU A 285 10.28 54.89 -17.23
C LEU A 285 9.52 54.37 -18.46
N ASP A 286 9.67 55.03 -19.62
CA ASP A 286 9.06 54.59 -20.87
C ASP A 286 9.60 53.21 -21.32
N THR A 287 10.91 52.99 -21.15
CA THR A 287 11.55 51.68 -21.40
C THR A 287 11.00 50.62 -20.43
N ALA A 288 10.95 50.92 -19.14
CA ALA A 288 10.44 49.99 -18.12
C ALA A 288 8.95 49.67 -18.31
N ASN A 289 8.14 50.62 -18.78
CA ASN A 289 6.72 50.41 -19.12
C ASN A 289 6.54 49.47 -20.30
N ALA A 290 7.41 49.53 -21.32
CA ALA A 290 7.39 48.60 -22.43
C ALA A 290 7.68 47.16 -21.95
N ASP A 291 8.68 46.98 -21.08
CA ASP A 291 9.03 45.69 -20.47
C ASP A 291 7.92 45.17 -19.55
N ALA A 292 7.24 46.06 -18.82
CA ALA A 292 6.16 45.72 -17.92
C ALA A 292 4.89 45.24 -18.63
N LYS A 293 4.74 45.49 -19.93
CA LYS A 293 3.62 44.94 -20.71
C LYS A 293 3.86 43.48 -21.10
N SER A 294 5.11 43.08 -21.37
CA SER A 294 5.42 41.75 -21.92
C SER A 294 5.63 40.66 -20.86
N LYS A 295 6.17 41.00 -19.68
CA LYS A 295 6.50 40.03 -18.63
C LYS A 295 5.30 39.45 -17.85
N PRO A 296 4.23 40.22 -17.53
CA PRO A 296 3.05 39.66 -16.87
C PRO A 296 2.29 38.67 -17.75
N ASP A 297 2.24 38.92 -19.06
CA ASP A 297 1.64 38.01 -20.04
C ASP A 297 2.43 36.69 -20.10
N ALA A 298 3.77 36.76 -20.07
CA ALA A 298 4.62 35.59 -19.95
C ALA A 298 4.41 34.83 -18.63
N ALA A 299 4.22 35.53 -17.51
CA ALA A 299 3.92 34.91 -16.22
C ALA A 299 2.52 34.26 -16.18
N ALA A 300 1.53 34.85 -16.85
CA ALA A 300 0.19 34.27 -17.01
C ALA A 300 0.23 33.02 -17.90
N ALA A 301 0.96 33.07 -19.01
CA ALA A 301 1.20 31.92 -19.89
C ALA A 301 1.92 30.78 -19.13
N ALA A 302 2.93 31.11 -18.32
CA ALA A 302 3.62 30.13 -17.48
C ALA A 302 2.69 29.46 -16.45
N LYS A 303 1.77 30.22 -15.84
CA LYS A 303 0.73 29.64 -14.96
C LYS A 303 -0.23 28.72 -15.73
N GLY A 304 -0.59 29.09 -16.97
CA GLY A 304 -1.37 28.23 -17.87
C GLY A 304 -0.67 26.91 -18.17
N ALA A 305 0.63 26.98 -18.50
CA ALA A 305 1.47 25.81 -18.73
C ALA A 305 1.58 24.90 -17.50
N VAL A 306 1.71 25.46 -16.29
CA VAL A 306 1.68 24.69 -15.04
C VAL A 306 0.37 23.93 -14.88
N LYS A 307 -0.78 24.58 -15.10
CA LYS A 307 -2.09 23.91 -14.98
C LYS A 307 -2.22 22.75 -15.97
N ALA A 308 -1.80 22.95 -17.22
CA ALA A 308 -1.83 21.91 -18.24
C ALA A 308 -0.89 20.74 -17.90
N ALA A 309 0.34 21.03 -17.44
CA ALA A 309 1.30 20.01 -17.06
C ALA A 309 0.87 19.22 -15.82
N GLU A 310 0.28 19.88 -14.81
CA GLU A 310 -0.27 19.21 -13.63
C GLU A 310 -1.46 18.31 -13.98
N LYS A 311 -2.34 18.75 -14.89
CA LYS A 311 -3.43 17.91 -15.39
C LYS A 311 -2.89 16.66 -16.08
N LYS A 312 -1.93 16.83 -17.00
CA LYS A 312 -1.30 15.71 -17.71
C LYS A 312 -0.62 14.75 -16.73
N LYS A 313 0.14 15.28 -15.76
CA LYS A 313 0.77 14.49 -14.68
C LYS A 313 -0.25 13.63 -13.93
N ALA A 314 -1.38 14.21 -13.54
CA ALA A 314 -2.43 13.49 -12.82
C ALA A 314 -3.05 12.37 -13.67
N GLU A 315 -3.35 12.65 -14.94
CA GLU A 315 -3.93 11.68 -15.88
C GLU A 315 -2.96 10.52 -16.14
N THR A 316 -1.68 10.80 -16.42
CA THR A 316 -0.67 9.77 -16.66
C THR A 316 -0.36 8.96 -15.40
N ALA A 317 -0.34 9.60 -14.23
CA ALA A 317 -0.13 8.90 -12.96
C ALA A 317 -1.28 7.94 -12.66
N LYS A 318 -2.53 8.35 -12.93
CA LYS A 318 -3.70 7.48 -12.81
C LYS A 318 -3.60 6.29 -13.75
N ALA A 319 -3.30 6.52 -15.03
CA ALA A 319 -3.16 5.46 -16.02
C ALA A 319 -2.05 4.44 -15.66
N ALA A 320 -0.90 4.94 -15.19
CA ALA A 320 0.19 4.08 -14.72
C ALA A 320 -0.23 3.24 -13.49
N SER A 321 -0.94 3.85 -12.54
CA SER A 321 -1.45 3.16 -11.35
C SER A 321 -2.44 2.05 -11.71
N GLU A 322 -3.41 2.35 -12.59
CA GLU A 322 -4.40 1.36 -13.05
C GLU A 322 -3.74 0.21 -13.81
N ALA A 323 -2.77 0.51 -14.69
CA ALA A 323 -2.04 -0.52 -15.43
C ALA A 323 -1.18 -1.40 -14.51
N LYS A 324 -0.60 -0.84 -13.46
CA LYS A 324 0.11 -1.60 -12.43
C LYS A 324 -0.86 -2.49 -11.65
N LEU A 325 -1.98 -1.94 -11.19
CA LEU A 325 -2.98 -2.67 -10.41
C LEU A 325 -3.57 -3.85 -11.20
N ALA A 326 -3.73 -3.71 -12.51
CA ALA A 326 -4.19 -4.79 -13.38
C ALA A 326 -3.25 -6.02 -13.42
N LEU A 327 -1.99 -5.87 -12.99
CA LEU A 327 -1.02 -6.95 -12.86
C LEU A 327 -0.94 -7.51 -11.44
N GLU A 328 -1.54 -6.82 -10.46
CA GLU A 328 -1.51 -7.28 -9.08
C GLU A 328 -2.50 -8.42 -8.86
N PRO A 329 -2.12 -9.45 -8.09
CA PRO A 329 -2.99 -10.58 -7.83
C PRO A 329 -4.16 -10.16 -6.92
N VAL A 330 -5.36 -10.66 -7.23
CA VAL A 330 -6.59 -10.33 -6.50
C VAL A 330 -7.08 -11.55 -5.71
N SER A 331 -7.44 -11.32 -4.45
CA SER A 331 -8.11 -12.30 -3.59
C SER A 331 -9.63 -12.05 -3.57
N ILE A 332 -10.43 -13.11 -3.68
CA ILE A 332 -11.89 -13.10 -3.69
C ILE A 332 -12.38 -13.95 -2.51
N TYR A 333 -13.12 -13.34 -1.59
CA TYR A 333 -13.81 -14.06 -0.53
C TYR A 333 -15.06 -14.74 -1.10
N ILE A 334 -15.34 -15.97 -0.67
CA ILE A 334 -16.49 -16.77 -1.11
C ILE A 334 -17.27 -17.24 0.10
#